data_AF-A0A8J8JWY6-F1
#
_entry.id   AF-A0A8J8JWY6-F1
#
_cell.length_a   1.000
_cell.length_b   1.000
_cell.length_c   1.000
_cell.angle_alpha   90.00
_cell.angle_beta   90.00
_cell.angle_gamma   90.00
#
_symmetry.space_group_name_H-M   'P 1'
#
loop_
_entity.id
_entity.type
_entity.pdbx_description
1 polymer ?
#
loop_
_entity_poly.entity_id
_entity_poly.type
_entity_poly.pdbx_seq_one_letter_code
_entity_poly.pdbx_strand_id
1 'polypeptide(L)'
;MKYYTEERTELLEFIPAECATLLDVGCSSGFFGKQLKKDRQIEIWGVEPVKEAAEIASKNLDKVLCEFFEDTNNYPVSYFDAITFNDSLEHFPDPEKPITLAKQLLKPGGVIIASIPNFRYF
;
A
#
# COMPACT_ATOMS: atom_id res chain seq x y z
N MET A 1 12.90 -16.18 4.60
CA MET A 1 12.67 -14.73 4.68
C MET A 1 11.47 -14.54 5.60
N LYS A 2 11.64 -13.89 6.76
CA LYS A 2 10.54 -13.73 7.73
C LYS A 2 9.64 -12.59 7.24
N TYR A 3 8.47 -12.91 6.73
CA TYR A 3 7.43 -11.90 6.52
C TYR A 3 6.92 -11.47 7.89
N TYR A 4 7.10 -10.20 8.21
CA TYR A 4 6.61 -9.63 9.46
C TYR A 4 5.09 -9.61 9.42
N THR A 5 4.48 -10.27 10.40
CA THR A 5 3.05 -10.19 10.70
C THR A 5 2.76 -9.08 11.72
N GLU A 6 3.63 -8.07 11.81
CA GLU A 6 3.41 -6.96 12.73
C GLU A 6 2.20 -6.17 12.24
N GLU A 7 1.16 -6.19 13.07
CA GLU A 7 -0.08 -5.51 12.78
C GLU A 7 0.18 -4.00 12.87
N ARG A 8 0.30 -3.32 11.73
CA ARG A 8 0.42 -1.85 11.64
C ARG A 8 -0.91 -1.14 11.92
N THR A 9 -1.49 -1.47 13.06
CA THR A 9 -2.82 -0.98 13.48
C THR A 9 -2.82 0.50 13.78
N GLU A 10 -1.68 1.03 14.25
CA GLU A 10 -1.43 2.45 14.42
C GLU A 10 -1.57 3.23 13.10
N LEU A 11 -1.27 2.62 11.95
CA LEU A 11 -1.39 3.32 10.67
C LEU A 11 -2.84 3.47 10.20
N LEU A 12 -3.78 2.69 10.76
CA LEU A 12 -5.19 2.73 10.39
C LEU A 12 -5.84 4.09 10.70
N GLU A 13 -5.38 4.79 11.74
CA GLU A 13 -5.94 6.09 12.15
C GLU A 13 -5.66 7.22 11.15
N PHE A 14 -4.60 7.07 10.35
CA PHE A 14 -4.23 8.05 9.33
C PHE A 14 -5.00 7.89 8.02
N ILE A 15 -5.70 6.77 7.83
CA ILE A 15 -6.49 6.55 6.62
C ILE A 15 -7.77 7.41 6.69
N PRO A 16 -7.99 8.36 5.75
CA PRO A 16 -9.13 9.26 5.80
C PRO A 16 -10.45 8.51 5.97
N ALA A 17 -11.36 8.98 6.82
CA ALA A 17 -12.61 8.28 7.13
C ALA A 17 -13.45 7.95 5.88
N GLU A 18 -13.50 8.89 4.93
CA GLU A 18 -14.24 8.77 3.65
C GLU A 18 -13.47 8.04 2.54
N CYS A 19 -12.27 7.50 2.82
CA CYS A 19 -11.50 6.77 1.82
C CYS A 19 -12.23 5.48 1.41
N ALA A 20 -12.54 5.39 0.11
CA ALA A 20 -13.29 4.30 -0.51
C ALA A 20 -12.41 3.41 -1.40
N THR A 21 -11.26 3.92 -1.85
CA THR A 21 -10.29 3.23 -2.70
C THR A 21 -8.86 3.46 -2.19
N LEU A 22 -8.13 2.38 -1.91
CA LEU A 22 -6.76 2.42 -1.40
C LEU A 22 -5.83 1.48 -2.17
N LEU A 23 -4.61 1.94 -2.45
CA LEU A 23 -3.52 1.10 -2.95
C LEU A 23 -2.45 0.94 -1.86
N ASP A 24 -2.15 -0.31 -1.48
CA ASP A 24 -1.09 -0.65 -0.53
C ASP A 24 0.16 -1.11 -1.27
N VAL A 25 1.21 -0.28 -1.27
CA VAL A 25 2.47 -0.55 -1.98
C VAL A 25 3.41 -1.33 -1.06
N GLY A 26 3.77 -2.55 -1.48
CA GLY A 26 4.46 -3.51 -0.63
C GLY A 26 3.50 -4.17 0.35
N CYS A 27 2.35 -4.64 -0.14
CA CYS A 27 1.26 -5.09 0.73
C CYS A 27 1.54 -6.39 1.51
N SER A 28 2.68 -7.07 1.26
CA SER A 28 3.06 -8.31 1.94
C SER A 28 1.91 -9.33 1.87
N SER A 29 1.45 -9.85 3.01
CA SER A 29 0.32 -10.80 3.10
C SER A 29 -1.07 -10.15 3.05
N GLY A 30 -1.16 -8.83 2.83
CA GLY A 30 -2.43 -8.08 2.76
C GLY A 30 -3.15 -7.91 4.10
N PHE A 31 -2.46 -8.13 5.23
CA PHE A 31 -3.08 -8.11 6.54
C PHE A 31 -3.52 -6.70 6.97
N PHE A 32 -2.74 -5.67 6.64
CA PHE A 32 -3.10 -4.28 6.89
C PHE A 32 -4.46 -3.92 6.24
N GLY A 33 -4.59 -4.17 4.94
CA GLY A 33 -5.86 -3.96 4.24
C GLY A 33 -7.00 -4.81 4.79
N LYS A 34 -6.74 -6.07 5.17
CA LYS A 34 -7.75 -6.93 5.83
C LYS A 34 -8.30 -6.30 7.10
N GLN A 35 -7.44 -5.72 7.94
CA GLN A 35 -7.84 -5.07 9.19
C GLN A 35 -8.69 -3.83 8.89
N LEU A 36 -8.24 -3.00 7.95
CA LEU A 36 -8.95 -1.79 7.55
C LEU A 36 -10.38 -2.09 7.05
N LYS A 37 -10.56 -3.21 6.34
CA LYS A 37 -11.87 -3.66 5.82
C LYS A 37 -12.84 -4.22 6.87
N LYS A 38 -12.38 -4.51 8.10
CA LYS A 38 -13.29 -5.04 9.14
C LYS A 38 -14.39 -4.04 9.50
N ASP A 39 -14.03 -2.77 9.57
CA ASP A 39 -14.93 -1.70 10.05
C ASP A 39 -15.30 -0.70 8.95
N ARG A 40 -14.85 -0.93 7.70
CA ARG A 40 -15.00 0.02 6.59
C ARG A 40 -15.35 -0.69 5.28
N GLN A 41 -16.24 -0.05 4.52
CA GLN A 41 -16.48 -0.43 3.12
C GLN A 41 -15.48 0.29 2.23
N ILE A 42 -14.35 -0.36 1.99
CA ILE A 42 -13.23 0.18 1.21
C ILE A 42 -12.72 -0.89 0.24
N GLU A 43 -12.50 -0.49 -1.01
CA GLU A 43 -11.79 -1.28 -2.00
C GLU A 43 -10.28 -1.11 -1.79
N ILE A 44 -9.57 -2.22 -1.65
CA ILE A 44 -8.13 -2.22 -1.42
C ILE A 44 -7.43 -3.05 -2.48
N TRP A 45 -6.53 -2.38 -3.19
CA TRP A 45 -5.56 -2.99 -4.08
C TRP A 45 -4.23 -3.12 -3.35
N GLY A 46 -3.48 -4.18 -3.64
CA GLY A 46 -2.12 -4.36 -3.17
C GLY A 46 -1.15 -4.58 -4.33
N VAL A 47 0.09 -4.14 -4.18
CA VAL A 47 1.21 -4.54 -5.06
C VAL A 47 2.30 -5.17 -4.21
N GLU A 48 2.74 -6.36 -4.61
CA GLU A 48 3.75 -7.15 -3.90
C GLU A 48 4.56 -7.99 -4.90
N PRO A 49 5.87 -7.75 -5.05
CA PRO A 49 6.68 -8.48 -6.04
C PRO A 49 6.92 -9.94 -5.66
N VAL A 50 6.82 -10.32 -4.38
CA VAL A 50 7.05 -11.70 -3.96
C VAL A 50 5.78 -12.53 -4.07
N LYS A 51 5.82 -13.50 -4.99
CA LYS A 51 4.69 -14.35 -5.36
C LYS A 51 4.00 -15.02 -4.18
N GLU A 52 4.74 -15.62 -3.25
CA GLU A 52 4.15 -16.31 -2.10
C GLU A 52 3.36 -15.34 -1.20
N ALA A 53 3.85 -14.11 -1.02
CA ALA A 53 3.17 -13.07 -0.24
C ALA A 53 1.93 -12.55 -0.99
N ALA A 54 2.06 -12.28 -2.29
CA ALA A 54 0.95 -11.86 -3.14
C ALA A 54 -0.19 -12.89 -3.19
N GLU A 55 0.13 -14.19 -3.24
CA GLU A 55 -0.85 -15.27 -3.17
C GLU A 55 -1.63 -15.27 -1.85
N ILE A 56 -0.98 -14.93 -0.73
CA ILE A 56 -1.67 -14.78 0.56
C ILE A 56 -2.52 -13.52 0.57
N ALA A 57 -1.98 -12.39 0.08
CA ALA A 57 -2.69 -11.11 0.02
C ALA A 57 -3.95 -11.17 -0.84
N SER A 58 -3.94 -11.94 -1.93
CA SER A 58 -5.11 -12.11 -2.82
C SER A 58 -6.34 -12.73 -2.13
N LYS A 59 -6.15 -13.38 -0.96
CA LYS A 59 -7.24 -13.90 -0.13
C LYS A 59 -7.82 -12.86 0.83
N ASN A 60 -7.13 -11.73 1.00
CA ASN A 60 -7.41 -10.70 1.99
C ASN A 60 -7.85 -9.36 1.35
N LEU A 61 -7.37 -9.06 0.14
CA LEU A 61 -7.58 -7.80 -0.59
C LEU A 61 -8.49 -7.99 -1.80
N ASP A 62 -9.01 -6.89 -2.37
CA ASP A 62 -9.91 -6.94 -3.55
C ASP A 62 -9.14 -7.23 -4.84
N LYS A 63 -7.90 -6.72 -4.93
CA LYS A 63 -7.00 -6.99 -6.05
C LYS A 63 -5.55 -6.99 -5.58
N VAL A 64 -4.74 -7.89 -6.14
CA VAL A 64 -3.30 -7.91 -5.89
C VAL A 64 -2.54 -8.02 -7.21
N LEU A 65 -1.55 -7.15 -7.38
CA LEU A 65 -0.63 -7.14 -8.50
C LEU A 65 0.71 -7.72 -8.03
N CYS A 66 1.12 -8.83 -8.64
CA CYS A 66 2.38 -9.51 -8.32
C CYS A 66 3.53 -8.94 -9.17
N GLU A 67 3.98 -7.72 -8.85
CA GLU A 67 4.97 -6.98 -9.62
C GLU A 67 5.72 -5.95 -8.77
N PHE A 68 6.73 -5.30 -9.36
CA PHE A 68 7.35 -4.11 -8.79
C PHE A 68 6.51 -2.86 -9.11
N PHE A 69 6.46 -1.91 -8.18
CA PHE A 69 5.75 -0.65 -8.36
C PHE A 69 6.62 0.36 -9.13
N GLU A 70 6.67 0.23 -10.46
CA GLU A 70 7.57 0.99 -11.32
C GLU A 70 6.88 1.90 -12.35
N ASP A 71 5.69 1.53 -12.83
CA ASP A 71 4.93 2.30 -13.82
C ASP A 71 3.40 2.23 -13.62
N THR A 72 2.65 2.93 -14.48
CA THR A 72 1.19 3.04 -14.39
C THR A 72 0.42 1.97 -15.18
N ASN A 73 1.08 1.09 -15.94
CA ASN A 73 0.41 0.30 -16.98
C ASN A 73 -0.69 -0.63 -16.43
N ASN A 74 -0.52 -1.10 -15.19
CA ASN A 74 -1.45 -1.99 -14.51
C ASN A 74 -2.37 -1.28 -13.50
N TYR A 75 -2.28 0.04 -13.42
CA TYR A 75 -2.98 0.88 -12.44
C TYR A 75 -3.89 1.90 -13.12
N PRO A 76 -5.10 2.13 -12.60
CA PRO A 76 -5.93 3.22 -13.05
C PRO A 76 -5.37 4.57 -12.56
N VAL A 77 -5.27 5.53 -13.47
CA VAL A 77 -4.85 6.92 -13.18
C VAL A 77 -5.99 7.66 -12.46
N SER A 78 -5.65 8.53 -11.50
CA SER A 78 -6.62 9.34 -10.74
C SER A 78 -7.77 8.53 -10.10
N TYR A 79 -7.45 7.39 -9.49
CA TYR A 79 -8.42 6.45 -8.98
C TYR A 79 -8.44 6.32 -7.46
N PHE A 80 -7.27 6.30 -6.82
CA PHE A 80 -7.17 6.01 -5.39
C PHE A 80 -7.39 7.27 -4.55
N ASP A 81 -8.11 7.13 -3.44
CA ASP A 81 -8.24 8.19 -2.44
C ASP A 81 -7.00 8.22 -1.51
N ALA A 82 -6.40 7.05 -1.28
CA ALA A 82 -5.18 6.90 -0.49
C ALA A 82 -4.20 5.90 -1.10
N ILE A 83 -2.90 6.15 -0.96
CA ILE A 83 -1.84 5.20 -1.28
C ILE A 83 -0.93 5.06 -0.06
N THR A 84 -0.68 3.84 0.38
CA THR A 84 0.14 3.54 1.56
C THR A 84 1.50 2.96 1.16
N PHE A 85 2.54 3.40 1.87
CA PHE A 85 3.88 2.82 1.86
C PHE A 85 4.25 2.43 3.30
N ASN A 86 3.89 1.21 3.70
CA ASN A 86 4.11 0.74 5.06
C ASN A 86 5.43 -0.03 5.12
N ASP A 87 6.51 0.67 5.47
CA ASP A 87 7.88 0.11 5.51
C ASP A 87 8.30 -0.50 4.16
N SER A 88 7.89 0.15 3.07
CA SER A 88 8.21 -0.27 1.70
C SER A 88 8.98 0.79 0.92
N LEU A 89 8.81 2.08 1.24
CA LEU A 89 9.42 3.18 0.47
C LEU A 89 10.95 3.19 0.57
N GLU A 90 11.50 2.76 1.70
CA GLU A 90 12.94 2.66 1.98
C GLU A 90 13.64 1.57 1.13
N HIS A 91 12.88 0.66 0.53
CA HIS A 91 13.42 -0.38 -0.34
C HIS A 91 13.59 0.10 -1.78
N PHE A 92 13.04 1.26 -2.14
CA PHE A 92 13.21 1.84 -3.47
C PHE A 92 14.59 2.52 -3.57
N PRO A 93 15.40 2.21 -4.61
CA PRO A 93 16.69 2.87 -4.83
C PRO A 93 16.56 4.39 -5.06
N ASP A 94 15.44 4.80 -5.64
CA ASP A 94 15.09 6.19 -5.91
C ASP A 94 13.66 6.43 -5.39
N PRO A 95 13.50 7.05 -4.22
CA PRO A 95 12.19 7.24 -3.59
C PRO A 95 11.33 8.29 -4.30
N GLU A 96 11.89 9.14 -5.17
CA GLU A 96 11.10 10.14 -5.89
C GLU A 96 10.20 9.50 -6.96
N LYS A 97 10.66 8.40 -7.57
CA LYS A 97 9.91 7.65 -8.60
C LYS A 97 8.59 7.08 -8.09
N PRO A 98 8.54 6.23 -7.04
CA PRO A 98 7.30 5.68 -6.52
C PRO A 98 6.36 6.77 -6.01
N ILE A 99 6.88 7.86 -5.43
CA ILE A 99 6.07 9.02 -5.01
C ILE A 99 5.43 9.71 -6.23
N THR A 100 6.20 9.92 -7.30
CA THR A 100 5.70 10.55 -8.53
C THR A 100 4.64 9.68 -9.21
N LEU A 101 4.87 8.37 -9.25
CA LEU A 101 3.90 7.40 -9.75
C LEU A 101 2.62 7.43 -8.89
N ALA A 102 2.73 7.33 -7.58
CA ALA A 102 1.61 7.39 -6.66
C ALA A 102 0.77 8.67 -6.85
N LYS A 103 1.41 9.82 -7.03
CA LYS A 103 0.70 11.09 -7.31
C LYS A 103 -0.14 11.04 -8.60
N GLN A 104 0.26 10.29 -9.62
CA GLN A 104 -0.53 10.13 -10.85
C GLN A 104 -1.74 9.22 -10.63
N LEU A 105 -1.61 8.22 -9.75
CA LEU A 105 -2.66 7.26 -9.46
C LEU A 105 -3.71 7.81 -8.47
N LEU A 106 -3.36 8.84 -7.69
CA LEU A 106 -4.25 9.51 -6.75
C LEU A 106 -5.29 10.40 -7.44
N LYS A 107 -6.52 10.35 -6.94
CA LYS A 107 -7.55 11.36 -7.24
C LYS A 107 -7.08 12.75 -6.78
N PRO A 108 -7.65 13.83 -7.34
CA PRO A 108 -7.48 15.17 -6.78
C PRO A 108 -7.87 15.19 -5.29
N GLY A 109 -6.94 15.64 -4.44
CA GLY A 109 -7.12 15.66 -2.97
C GLY A 109 -6.83 14.33 -2.27
N GLY A 110 -6.43 13.29 -3.01
CA GLY A 110 -5.97 12.04 -2.44
C GLY A 110 -4.64 12.19 -1.70
N VAL A 111 -4.35 11.23 -0.80
CA VAL A 111 -3.24 11.31 0.15
C VAL A 111 -2.26 10.15 -0.01
N ILE A 112 -0.97 10.44 0.23
CA ILE A 112 0.05 9.41 0.44
C ILE A 112 0.28 9.30 1.95
N ILE A 113 0.21 8.09 2.49
CA ILE A 113 0.61 7.77 3.86
C ILE A 113 1.87 6.91 3.78
N ALA A 114 2.93 7.26 4.50
CA ALA A 114 4.16 6.48 4.52
C ALA A 114 4.67 6.30 5.95
N SER A 115 4.97 5.06 6.33
CA SER A 115 5.80 4.72 7.48
C SER A 115 7.22 4.49 6.98
N ILE A 116 8.19 5.17 7.57
CA ILE A 116 9.59 5.11 7.15
C ILE A 116 10.45 4.93 8.42
N PRO A 117 11.35 3.92 8.45
CA PRO A 117 12.23 3.74 9.59
C PRO A 117 13.18 4.93 9.75
N ASN A 118 13.29 5.44 10.97
CA ASN A 118 14.25 6.49 11.29
C ASN A 118 15.63 5.89 11.53
N PHE A 119 16.48 5.90 10.50
CA PHE A 119 17.84 5.31 10.53
C PHE A 119 18.76 5.88 11.64
N ARG A 120 18.41 7.02 12.26
CA ARG A 120 19.21 7.64 13.35
C ARG A 120 18.94 7.07 14.75
N TYR A 121 18.01 6.14 14.92
CA TYR A 121 17.72 5.53 16.21
C TYR A 121 18.00 4.01 16.16
N PHE A 122 19.16 3.63 16.69
CA PHE A 122 19.50 2.30 17.19
C PHE A 122 19.94 2.42 18.64
#